data_AF-A0A6D2JDN1-F1
#
_entry.id   AF-A0A6D2JDN1-F1
#
_cell.length_a   1.000
_cell.length_b   1.000
_cell.length_c   1.000
_cell.angle_alpha   90.00
_cell.angle_beta   90.00
_cell.angle_gamma   90.00
#
_symmetry.space_group_name_H-M   'P 1'
#
loop_
_entity.id
_entity.type
_entity.pdbx_description
1 polymer ?
#
loop_
_entity_poly.entity_id
_entity_poly.type
_entity_poly.pdbx_seq_one_letter_code
_entity_poly.pdbx_strand_id
1 'polypeptide(L)'
;MINRDNSRIVLFLVALHTIHRRGSVFPPIHRRHSKGAGKSSVFLGISVIRSTHEIMARNRGTSLVSSSLALLLIALTVSSSHGFLGTEKKIKSAVFLSPKLEMNPGSVANLSFDMDFPRGHIGVKSFDAEVVDEAGNSVPLHETYLHHWVSSRTTCVKASTFPSETCLGTTGLCKNTLRHFFGLGSETRKTSTYVPDPYAIEFDNPEERPDGYEFKWLLNIHAIDTRGVVDKSGCTECRCDLYNVTIDEYGRTIKPDYKGGLYCCYDKTQCLVEYDVKPCKTNGDGCVDVKKKSLMMPFNGYVVYGVAHQHSGGVGASLSREGGEGICTSRPKYGNGVEPGNEAGYIVGMSTCYPQEPVKVSYGETLTLEFNYSSAVGHTGVMGLFYILVAQQLPEPEISLPALFQAQTKSVSFFAFLAVTVVVVVAVVVLIAAVVYRRQNREDGYQSLST
;
A
#
# COMPACT_ATOMS: atom_id res chain seq x y z
N MET A 1 -9.81 -4.48 -27.06
CA MET A 1 -9.93 -3.92 -25.69
C MET A 1 -9.73 -2.42 -25.79
N ILE A 2 -10.63 -1.65 -25.17
CA ILE A 2 -10.63 -0.19 -25.20
C ILE A 2 -9.34 0.28 -24.52
N ASN A 3 -8.52 1.03 -25.25
CA ASN A 3 -7.43 1.83 -24.71
C ASN A 3 -8.08 2.88 -23.79
N ARG A 4 -8.34 2.52 -22.52
CA ARG A 4 -8.84 3.47 -21.52
C ARG A 4 -7.69 4.40 -21.20
N ASP A 5 -7.66 5.51 -21.95
CA ASP A 5 -6.68 6.58 -21.85
C ASP A 5 -6.36 6.92 -20.39
N ASN A 6 -5.11 7.31 -20.16
CA ASN A 6 -4.44 7.54 -18.88
C ASN A 6 -5.03 8.69 -18.04
N SER A 7 -6.19 9.23 -18.43
CA SER A 7 -6.92 10.30 -17.77
C SER A 7 -7.84 9.76 -16.67
N ARG A 8 -7.65 10.16 -15.42
CA ARG A 8 -8.58 9.88 -14.32
C ARG A 8 -8.95 11.17 -13.62
N ILE A 9 -10.17 11.26 -13.10
CA ILE A 9 -10.66 12.43 -12.38
C ILE A 9 -11.32 11.96 -11.09
N VAL A 10 -11.24 12.75 -10.02
CA VAL A 10 -12.07 12.52 -8.84
C VAL A 10 -13.28 13.44 -8.92
N LEU A 11 -14.45 12.81 -8.93
CA LEU A 11 -15.76 13.42 -8.92
C LEU A 11 -16.18 13.66 -7.47
N PHE A 12 -16.60 14.87 -7.15
CA PHE A 12 -17.15 15.21 -5.83
C PHE A 12 -18.60 15.65 -5.96
N LEU A 13 -19.47 15.05 -5.14
CA LEU A 13 -20.84 15.50 -4.95
C LEU A 13 -20.92 16.22 -3.61
N VAL A 14 -21.27 17.50 -3.64
CA VAL A 14 -21.40 18.34 -2.44
C VAL A 14 -22.84 18.76 -2.28
N ALA A 15 -23.49 18.37 -1.18
CA ALA A 15 -24.83 18.82 -0.81
C ALA A 15 -24.76 19.90 0.28
N LEU A 16 -25.36 21.04 0.00
CA LEU A 16 -25.23 22.27 0.77
C LEU A 16 -26.59 22.80 1.21
N HIS A 17 -26.60 23.45 2.37
CA HIS A 17 -27.72 24.19 2.90
C HIS A 17 -27.32 25.64 3.16
N THR A 18 -28.19 26.59 2.82
CA THR A 18 -27.94 28.01 3.12
C THR A 18 -28.23 28.29 4.59
N ILE A 19 -27.24 28.76 5.34
CA ILE A 19 -27.43 29.15 6.74
C ILE A 19 -28.09 30.53 6.74
N HIS A 20 -29.35 30.61 7.21
CA HIS A 20 -29.99 31.88 7.51
C HIS A 20 -29.87 32.15 9.00
N ARG A 21 -29.20 33.26 9.38
CA ARG A 21 -29.24 33.79 10.75
C ARG A 21 -30.70 33.98 11.16
N ARG A 22 -31.21 33.12 12.05
CA ARG A 22 -32.28 33.54 12.97
C ARG A 22 -31.59 34.37 14.05
N GLY A 23 -32.10 35.57 14.28
CA GLY A 23 -31.56 36.50 15.26
C GLY A 23 -31.27 35.83 16.60
N SER A 24 -30.10 36.15 17.13
CA SER A 24 -29.63 35.87 18.47
C SER A 24 -30.70 36.15 19.54
N VAL A 25 -31.02 35.15 20.37
CA VAL A 25 -31.47 35.38 21.76
C VAL A 25 -30.85 34.31 22.66
N PHE A 26 -29.63 34.57 23.11
CA PHE A 26 -29.21 34.20 24.46
C PHE A 26 -28.65 35.48 25.09
N PRO A 27 -29.33 36.12 26.05
CA PRO A 27 -28.66 37.14 26.84
C PRO A 27 -27.74 36.45 27.86
N PRO A 28 -26.60 37.06 28.21
CA PRO A 28 -25.74 36.55 29.26
C PRO A 28 -26.47 36.60 30.62
N ILE A 29 -26.25 35.58 31.43
CA ILE A 29 -26.75 35.49 32.80
C ILE A 29 -26.12 36.62 33.64
N HIS A 30 -26.88 37.68 33.88
CA HIS A 30 -26.62 38.61 34.96
C HIS A 30 -27.79 38.60 35.95
N ARG A 31 -27.48 38.24 37.20
CA ARG A 31 -28.37 38.39 38.36
C ARG A 31 -28.85 39.84 38.48
N ARG A 32 -30.17 40.06 38.48
CA ARG A 32 -30.83 41.01 39.40
C ARG A 32 -32.35 40.81 39.48
N HIS A 33 -32.83 41.14 40.67
CA HIS A 33 -34.15 41.01 41.28
C HIS A 33 -35.38 41.52 40.50
N SER A 34 -36.49 40.77 40.69
CA SER A 34 -37.82 41.23 41.13
C SER A 34 -38.80 41.97 40.18
N LYS A 35 -39.96 41.30 40.03
CA LYS A 35 -41.37 41.77 39.96
C LYS A 35 -41.91 42.39 38.67
N GLY A 36 -43.05 41.84 38.22
CA GLY A 36 -44.03 42.54 37.39
C GLY A 36 -44.90 41.60 36.55
N ALA A 37 -46.17 41.47 36.92
CA ALA A 37 -47.16 40.57 36.32
C ALA A 37 -47.71 41.07 34.96
N GLY A 38 -48.17 40.14 34.13
CA GLY A 38 -48.98 40.41 32.94
C GLY A 38 -49.61 39.14 32.36
N LYS A 39 -50.91 38.96 32.58
CA LYS A 39 -51.75 37.85 32.09
C LYS A 39 -51.95 37.94 30.58
N SER A 40 -52.06 36.80 29.90
CA SER A 40 -53.00 36.63 28.77
C SER A 40 -53.33 35.16 28.53
N SER A 41 -54.63 34.90 28.57
CA SER A 41 -55.29 33.63 28.26
C SER A 41 -55.62 33.60 26.77
N VAL A 42 -55.41 32.47 26.09
CA VAL A 42 -56.15 32.14 24.86
C VAL A 42 -56.46 30.65 24.87
N PHE A 43 -57.77 30.37 24.76
CA PHE A 43 -58.40 29.06 24.71
C PHE A 43 -58.21 28.40 23.32
N LEU A 44 -58.00 27.08 23.36
CA LEU A 44 -57.95 26.16 22.22
C LEU A 44 -59.38 25.79 21.77
N GLY A 45 -59.55 25.48 20.48
CA GLY A 45 -60.85 25.29 19.82
C GLY A 45 -61.51 23.92 19.91
N ILE A 46 -62.41 23.68 18.94
CA ILE A 46 -62.79 22.44 18.23
C ILE A 46 -64.32 22.47 17.96
N SER A 47 -64.71 22.25 16.71
CA SER A 47 -65.90 21.45 16.41
C SER A 47 -65.76 20.75 15.06
N VAL A 48 -65.85 19.42 15.12
CA VAL A 48 -65.78 18.46 14.02
C VAL A 48 -67.20 17.97 13.72
N ILE A 49 -67.48 17.93 12.43
CA ILE A 49 -68.29 16.99 11.62
C ILE A 49 -69.17 15.97 12.37
N ARG A 50 -70.44 15.95 11.95
CA ARG A 50 -71.54 15.06 12.33
C ARG A 50 -71.70 13.94 11.29
N SER A 51 -71.75 12.68 11.72
CA SER A 51 -72.39 11.47 11.11
C SER A 51 -71.72 10.23 11.73
N THR A 52 -72.32 9.13 12.16
CA THR A 52 -73.67 8.52 12.10
C THR A 52 -73.60 7.28 13.00
N HIS A 53 -74.63 7.00 13.83
CA HIS A 53 -75.34 5.70 14.03
C HIS A 53 -74.49 4.40 14.08
N GLU A 54 -74.68 3.41 14.96
CA GLU A 54 -75.75 3.07 15.91
C GLU A 54 -75.31 1.83 16.75
N ILE A 55 -76.11 1.48 17.76
CA ILE A 55 -76.25 0.20 18.49
C ILE A 55 -75.51 0.09 19.83
N MET A 56 -76.25 0.50 20.88
CA MET A 56 -76.17 -0.07 22.22
C MET A 56 -76.68 -1.53 22.19
N ALA A 57 -76.01 -2.45 22.89
CA ALA A 57 -76.53 -3.02 24.14
C ALA A 57 -75.68 -4.19 24.65
N ARG A 58 -75.44 -4.15 25.98
CA ARG A 58 -75.44 -5.31 26.91
C ARG A 58 -74.13 -6.08 27.10
N ASN A 59 -73.30 -5.63 28.04
CA ASN A 59 -73.28 -6.24 29.39
C ASN A 59 -72.34 -5.48 30.35
N ARG A 60 -72.81 -5.31 31.59
CA ARG A 60 -72.07 -4.76 32.73
C ARG A 60 -71.05 -5.78 33.24
N GLY A 61 -69.88 -5.30 33.64
CA GLY A 61 -69.11 -5.90 34.72
C GLY A 61 -67.61 -6.00 34.45
N THR A 62 -66.84 -5.22 35.22
CA THR A 62 -65.36 -5.27 35.36
C THR A 62 -64.59 -4.79 34.11
N SER A 63 -63.58 -3.94 34.15
CA SER A 63 -62.77 -3.40 35.25
C SER A 63 -62.09 -2.14 34.71
N LEU A 64 -61.94 -1.11 35.55
CA LEU A 64 -61.29 0.19 35.29
C LEU A 64 -59.84 0.12 34.75
N VAL A 65 -59.31 -1.08 34.48
CA VAL A 65 -57.96 -1.31 33.96
C VAL A 65 -57.89 -1.09 32.44
N SER A 66 -58.99 -1.25 31.70
CA SER A 66 -58.98 -1.08 30.24
C SER A 66 -58.95 0.39 29.79
N SER A 67 -59.67 1.27 30.49
CA SER A 67 -59.72 2.71 30.14
C SER A 67 -58.41 3.44 30.44
N SER A 68 -57.68 3.02 31.47
CA SER A 68 -56.36 3.57 31.82
C SER A 68 -55.28 3.15 30.82
N LEU A 69 -55.37 1.93 30.26
CA LEU A 69 -54.44 1.45 29.24
C LEU A 69 -54.69 2.13 27.88
N ALA A 70 -55.95 2.40 27.54
CA ALA A 70 -56.33 3.13 26.32
C ALA A 70 -55.85 4.60 26.36
N LEU A 71 -55.95 5.27 27.52
CA LEU A 71 -55.43 6.62 27.71
C LEU A 71 -53.89 6.68 27.70
N LEU A 72 -53.21 5.64 28.21
CA LEU A 72 -51.75 5.52 28.12
C LEU A 72 -51.29 5.25 26.68
N LEU A 73 -52.03 4.45 25.92
CA LEU A 73 -51.78 4.20 24.49
C LEU A 73 -52.01 5.46 23.65
N ILE A 74 -53.06 6.26 23.95
CA ILE A 74 -53.28 7.55 23.29
C ILE A 74 -52.16 8.54 23.66
N ALA A 75 -51.71 8.58 24.92
CA ALA A 75 -50.58 9.42 25.35
C ALA A 75 -49.23 8.98 24.73
N LEU A 76 -49.05 7.68 24.43
CA LEU A 76 -47.88 7.18 23.71
C LEU A 76 -47.94 7.49 22.20
N THR A 77 -49.14 7.58 21.60
CA THR A 77 -49.32 8.04 20.20
C THR A 77 -49.23 9.55 20.04
N VAL A 78 -49.42 10.32 21.12
CA VAL A 78 -49.07 11.74 21.19
C VAL A 78 -47.69 11.88 21.84
N SER A 79 -46.75 11.00 21.47
CA SER A 79 -45.37 11.47 21.35
C SER A 79 -45.44 12.62 20.36
N SER A 80 -45.05 13.80 20.81
CA SER A 80 -44.90 14.97 19.97
C SER A 80 -43.86 14.68 18.89
N SER A 81 -44.31 14.00 17.85
CA SER A 81 -44.00 14.38 16.49
C SER A 81 -44.52 15.82 16.34
N HIS A 82 -43.75 16.75 16.92
CA HIS A 82 -43.33 17.87 16.10
C HIS A 82 -42.62 17.23 14.90
N GLY A 83 -43.41 16.69 13.97
CA GLY A 83 -43.03 16.65 12.59
C GLY A 83 -42.60 18.06 12.33
N PHE A 84 -41.29 18.23 12.23
CA PHE A 84 -40.68 19.49 11.93
C PHE A 84 -41.30 19.90 10.60
N LEU A 85 -42.29 20.78 10.72
CA LEU A 85 -43.07 21.29 9.63
C LEU A 85 -42.06 21.80 8.61
N GLY A 86 -41.96 21.10 7.49
CA GLY A 86 -40.95 21.21 6.44
C GLY A 86 -39.93 22.33 6.58
N THR A 87 -38.72 21.98 6.98
CA THR A 87 -37.54 22.64 6.42
C THR A 87 -36.96 21.79 5.29
N GLU A 88 -37.77 21.45 4.29
CA GLU A 88 -37.26 21.38 2.92
C GLU A 88 -36.85 22.80 2.45
N LYS A 89 -36.07 23.52 3.26
CA LYS A 89 -35.32 24.67 2.77
C LYS A 89 -34.21 24.10 1.90
N LYS A 90 -34.53 23.91 0.62
CA LYS A 90 -33.63 23.76 -0.54
C LYS A 90 -32.18 23.38 -0.19
N ILE A 91 -31.94 22.12 0.15
CA ILE A 91 -30.58 21.56 0.02
C ILE A 91 -30.23 21.67 -1.47
N LYS A 92 -29.13 22.35 -1.79
CA LYS A 92 -28.61 22.46 -3.15
C LYS A 92 -27.45 21.47 -3.28
N SER A 93 -27.48 20.65 -4.32
CA SER A 93 -26.39 19.75 -4.63
C SER A 93 -25.64 20.26 -5.85
N ALA A 94 -24.32 20.13 -5.83
CA ALA A 94 -23.45 20.46 -6.95
C ALA A 94 -22.38 19.37 -7.11
N VAL A 95 -21.99 19.13 -8.36
CA VAL A 95 -21.00 18.13 -8.72
C VAL A 95 -19.80 18.85 -9.32
N PHE A 96 -18.61 18.46 -8.90
CA PHE A 96 -17.35 19.06 -9.31
C PHE A 96 -16.35 17.98 -9.69
N LEU A 97 -15.51 18.30 -10.66
CA LEU A 97 -14.42 17.45 -11.14
C LEU A 97 -13.09 18.07 -10.71
N SER A 98 -12.20 17.26 -10.13
CA SER A 98 -10.81 17.68 -9.98
C SER A 98 -10.17 17.94 -11.34
N PRO A 99 -9.03 18.65 -11.40
CA PRO A 99 -8.15 18.54 -12.55
C PRO A 99 -7.82 17.08 -12.86
N LYS A 100 -7.56 16.81 -14.14
CA LYS A 100 -7.22 15.47 -14.63
C LYS A 100 -5.91 14.99 -13.99
N LEU A 101 -5.94 13.78 -13.47
CA LEU A 101 -4.78 13.01 -13.03
C LEU A 101 -4.31 12.16 -14.22
N GLU A 102 -3.09 12.40 -14.68
CA GLU A 102 -2.46 11.56 -15.71
C GLU A 102 -1.70 10.42 -15.04
N MET A 103 -2.24 9.20 -15.14
CA MET A 103 -1.74 8.03 -14.43
C MET A 103 -1.37 6.90 -15.40
N ASN A 104 -0.17 6.37 -15.21
CA ASN A 104 0.34 5.17 -15.86
C ASN A 104 0.28 3.99 -14.88
N PRO A 105 0.33 2.72 -15.36
CA PRO A 105 0.49 1.55 -14.50
C PRO A 105 1.55 1.74 -13.41
N GLY A 106 1.18 1.46 -12.15
CA GLY A 106 2.04 1.62 -10.98
C GLY A 106 2.26 3.05 -10.49
N SER A 107 1.88 4.07 -11.25
CA SER A 107 2.16 5.46 -10.87
C SER A 107 1.35 5.91 -9.66
N VAL A 108 1.94 6.83 -8.91
CA VAL A 108 1.34 7.49 -7.75
C VAL A 108 1.10 8.95 -8.07
N ALA A 109 -0.14 9.40 -7.84
CA ALA A 109 -0.49 10.81 -7.85
C ALA A 109 -0.75 11.25 -6.41
N ASN A 110 -0.01 12.24 -5.90
CA ASN A 110 -0.28 12.89 -4.63
C ASN A 110 -0.35 14.40 -4.85
N LEU A 111 -1.52 14.89 -5.27
CA LEU A 111 -1.70 16.24 -5.78
C LEU A 111 -2.67 17.05 -4.93
N SER A 112 -2.45 18.35 -4.88
CA SER A 112 -3.29 19.29 -4.13
C SER A 112 -3.84 20.38 -5.05
N PHE A 113 -5.14 20.66 -4.93
CA PHE A 113 -5.89 21.56 -5.79
C PHE A 113 -6.69 22.59 -4.97
N ASP A 114 -6.76 23.83 -5.46
CA ASP A 114 -7.75 24.83 -5.04
C ASP A 114 -9.04 24.56 -5.81
N MET A 115 -10.07 24.08 -5.11
CA MET A 115 -11.33 23.68 -5.75
C MET A 115 -12.33 24.82 -5.73
N ASP A 116 -13.03 25.01 -6.85
CA ASP A 116 -14.12 25.98 -6.98
C ASP A 116 -15.44 25.47 -6.39
N PHE A 117 -15.36 24.76 -5.26
CA PHE A 117 -16.55 24.42 -4.48
C PHE A 117 -17.23 25.71 -3.98
N PRO A 118 -18.53 25.65 -3.62
CA PRO A 118 -19.27 26.85 -3.29
C PRO A 118 -18.66 27.63 -2.12
N ARG A 119 -18.61 28.95 -2.29
CA ARG A 119 -18.04 29.92 -1.33
C ARG A 119 -19.16 30.68 -0.62
N GLY A 120 -18.83 31.35 0.48
CA GLY A 120 -19.79 32.06 1.33
C GLY A 120 -20.25 31.22 2.52
N HIS A 121 -21.00 31.87 3.42
CA HIS A 121 -21.46 31.26 4.67
C HIS A 121 -22.52 30.17 4.41
N ILE A 122 -22.08 28.91 4.44
CA ILE A 122 -22.88 27.73 4.06
C ILE A 122 -22.76 26.62 5.10
N GLY A 123 -23.76 25.73 5.14
CA GLY A 123 -23.73 24.49 5.91
C GLY A 123 -23.63 23.29 4.98
N VAL A 124 -22.58 22.48 5.09
CA VAL A 124 -22.42 21.24 4.33
C VAL A 124 -23.23 20.13 5.00
N LYS A 125 -24.04 19.43 4.20
CA LYS A 125 -24.89 18.31 4.64
C LYS A 125 -24.31 16.96 4.25
N SER A 126 -23.69 16.84 3.08
CA SER A 126 -22.94 15.65 2.68
C SER A 126 -21.83 16.03 1.69
N PHE A 127 -20.83 15.18 1.61
CA PHE A 127 -19.67 15.34 0.76
C PHE A 127 -19.15 13.97 0.34
N ASP A 128 -19.39 13.59 -0.92
CA ASP A 128 -19.06 12.28 -1.45
C ASP A 128 -18.01 12.39 -2.55
N ALA A 129 -17.18 11.36 -2.70
CA ALA A 129 -16.15 11.28 -3.73
C ALA A 129 -16.19 9.96 -4.51
N GLU A 130 -15.88 10.03 -5.80
CA GLU A 130 -15.77 8.87 -6.67
C GLU A 130 -14.62 9.07 -7.68
N VAL A 131 -13.87 8.02 -7.98
CA VAL A 131 -12.88 8.05 -9.07
C VAL A 131 -13.59 7.69 -10.36
N VAL A 132 -13.51 8.57 -11.35
CA VAL A 132 -14.13 8.40 -12.67
C VAL A 132 -13.12 8.51 -13.80
N ASP A 133 -13.42 7.88 -14.92
CA ASP A 133 -12.70 8.09 -16.18
C ASP A 133 -13.15 9.37 -16.88
N GLU A 134 -12.54 9.68 -18.03
CA GLU A 134 -12.86 10.87 -18.84
C GLU A 134 -14.30 10.89 -19.36
N ALA A 135 -14.93 9.72 -19.48
CA ALA A 135 -16.34 9.60 -19.87
C ALA A 135 -17.29 9.66 -18.65
N GLY A 136 -16.76 9.85 -17.44
CA GLY A 136 -17.53 9.93 -16.19
C GLY A 136 -17.92 8.58 -15.59
N ASN A 137 -17.39 7.46 -16.09
CA ASN A 137 -17.68 6.14 -15.54
C ASN A 137 -16.83 5.87 -14.30
N SER A 138 -17.43 5.30 -13.25
CA SER A 138 -16.70 4.90 -12.05
C SER A 138 -15.59 3.89 -12.35
N VAL A 139 -14.42 4.11 -11.76
CA VAL A 139 -13.23 3.28 -11.97
C VAL A 139 -13.14 2.22 -10.86
N PRO A 140 -12.84 0.96 -11.18
CA PRO A 140 -12.61 -0.08 -10.17
C PRO A 140 -11.36 0.19 -9.33
N LEU A 141 -11.41 -0.14 -8.04
CA LEU A 141 -10.28 0.02 -7.12
C LEU A 141 -9.04 -0.82 -7.50
N HIS A 142 -9.24 -1.93 -8.22
CA HIS A 142 -8.16 -2.78 -8.72
C HIS A 142 -7.49 -2.25 -10.00
N GLU A 143 -7.98 -1.12 -10.54
CA GLU A 143 -7.35 -0.33 -11.60
C GLU A 143 -6.71 0.93 -11.00
N THR A 144 -7.52 1.79 -10.34
CA THR A 144 -7.05 3.00 -9.66
C THR A 144 -7.56 2.99 -8.24
N TYR A 145 -6.63 2.83 -7.30
CA TYR A 145 -6.91 2.80 -5.88
C TYR A 145 -6.84 4.21 -5.31
N LEU A 146 -7.99 4.75 -4.88
CA LEU A 146 -8.04 6.00 -4.13
C LEU A 146 -7.58 5.73 -2.70
N HIS A 147 -6.28 5.85 -2.45
CA HIS A 147 -5.71 5.52 -1.15
C HIS A 147 -6.09 6.57 -0.11
N HIS A 148 -6.03 7.87 -0.45
CA HIS A 148 -6.68 8.89 0.35
C HIS A 148 -7.17 10.06 -0.49
N TRP A 149 -8.18 10.75 0.02
CA TRP A 149 -8.55 12.08 -0.44
C TRP A 149 -9.00 12.90 0.76
N VAL A 150 -8.62 14.18 0.76
CA VAL A 150 -8.89 15.09 1.86
C VAL A 150 -9.34 16.42 1.29
N SER A 151 -10.58 16.80 1.55
CA SER A 151 -11.06 18.17 1.31
C SER A 151 -11.12 18.93 2.62
N SER A 152 -10.45 20.06 2.70
CA SER A 152 -10.42 20.90 3.89
C SER A 152 -10.58 22.37 3.55
N ARG A 153 -11.06 23.13 4.54
CA ARG A 153 -11.03 24.59 4.48
C ARG A 153 -9.59 25.07 4.66
N THR A 154 -9.18 26.16 4.05
CA THR A 154 -7.90 26.80 4.39
C THR A 154 -8.06 28.31 4.35
N THR A 155 -7.39 29.03 5.25
CA THR A 155 -7.47 30.50 5.31
C THR A 155 -6.26 31.07 4.61
N CYS A 156 -6.43 31.74 3.49
CA CYS A 156 -5.32 32.25 2.67
C CYS A 156 -5.39 33.78 2.55
N VAL A 157 -4.25 34.43 2.38
CA VAL A 157 -4.21 35.86 2.03
C VAL A 157 -4.94 36.07 0.69
N LYS A 158 -5.75 37.12 0.59
CA LYS A 158 -6.50 37.41 -0.65
C LYS A 158 -5.56 37.49 -1.86
N ALA A 159 -6.01 36.93 -2.99
CA ALA A 159 -5.28 36.88 -4.26
C ALA A 159 -3.97 36.06 -4.25
N SER A 160 -3.74 35.19 -3.25
CA SER A 160 -2.61 34.26 -3.30
C SER A 160 -2.87 33.10 -4.28
N THR A 161 -1.83 32.73 -5.03
CA THR A 161 -1.81 31.57 -5.92
C THR A 161 -1.48 30.30 -5.13
N PHE A 162 -2.20 29.21 -5.38
CA PHE A 162 -1.96 27.91 -4.74
C PHE A 162 -0.87 27.12 -5.48
N PRO A 163 0.00 26.33 -4.82
CA PRO A 163 0.24 26.25 -3.37
C PRO A 163 1.07 27.43 -2.87
N SER A 164 0.67 28.06 -1.76
CA SER A 164 1.42 29.16 -1.16
C SER A 164 1.59 28.95 0.34
N GLU A 165 2.80 29.23 0.84
CA GLU A 165 3.15 29.33 2.26
C GLU A 165 2.28 30.35 3.04
N THR A 166 1.44 31.13 2.35
CA THR A 166 0.52 32.14 2.92
C THR A 166 -0.85 31.60 3.33
N CYS A 167 -1.08 30.29 3.23
CA CYS A 167 -2.31 29.64 3.67
C CYS A 167 -2.17 29.04 5.08
N LEU A 168 -2.96 29.55 6.02
CA LEU A 168 -3.08 29.05 7.40
C LEU A 168 -4.02 27.84 7.45
N GLY A 169 -3.68 26.84 8.25
CA GLY A 169 -4.49 25.62 8.42
C GLY A 169 -5.86 25.89 9.05
N THR A 170 -6.82 24.98 8.82
CA THR A 170 -8.16 25.03 9.42
C THR A 170 -8.13 25.18 10.93
N THR A 171 -9.07 25.96 11.47
CA THR A 171 -9.44 25.85 12.88
C THR A 171 -10.16 24.52 13.15
N GLY A 172 -9.89 23.93 14.32
CA GLY A 172 -10.51 22.70 14.81
C GLY A 172 -10.30 22.56 16.32
N LEU A 173 -10.89 21.53 16.94
CA LEU A 173 -10.92 21.33 18.40
C LEU A 173 -9.52 21.38 19.05
N CYS A 174 -8.49 20.98 18.31
CA CYS A 174 -7.10 21.18 18.67
C CYS A 174 -6.52 22.23 17.74
N LYS A 175 -6.18 23.40 18.29
CA LYS A 175 -5.73 24.66 17.65
C LYS A 175 -4.68 24.57 16.53
N ASN A 176 -4.16 23.38 16.19
CA ASN A 176 -3.38 23.06 14.98
C ASN A 176 -3.34 21.55 14.60
N THR A 177 -3.96 20.63 15.38
CA THR A 177 -3.70 19.17 15.29
C THR A 177 -4.86 18.36 14.71
N LEU A 178 -6.10 18.80 14.92
CA LEU A 178 -7.30 18.12 14.42
C LEU A 178 -8.06 19.07 13.51
N ARG A 179 -7.66 19.05 12.24
CA ARG A 179 -8.27 19.80 11.15
C ARG A 179 -9.63 19.18 10.82
N HIS A 180 -10.69 19.96 10.70
CA HIS A 180 -11.93 19.43 10.14
C HIS A 180 -11.76 19.27 8.62
N PHE A 181 -11.88 18.04 8.14
CA PHE A 181 -11.78 17.71 6.72
C PHE A 181 -12.82 16.66 6.34
N PHE A 182 -13.13 16.60 5.05
CA PHE A 182 -13.91 15.56 4.40
C PHE A 182 -12.98 14.57 3.73
N GLY A 183 -13.36 13.30 3.70
CA GLY A 183 -12.61 12.26 3.02
C GLY A 183 -11.60 11.54 3.89
N LEU A 184 -11.37 10.27 3.57
CA LEU A 184 -10.42 9.37 4.23
C LEU A 184 -9.74 8.58 3.11
N GLY A 185 -10.18 7.37 2.80
CA GLY A 185 -9.74 6.57 1.66
C GLY A 185 -10.88 6.02 0.81
N SER A 186 -10.62 4.91 0.12
CA SER A 186 -11.58 4.24 -0.76
C SER A 186 -12.83 3.71 -0.05
N GLU A 187 -12.78 3.50 1.26
CA GLU A 187 -13.91 3.11 2.10
C GLU A 187 -15.02 4.17 2.16
N THR A 188 -14.72 5.41 1.75
CA THR A 188 -15.73 6.46 1.61
C THR A 188 -16.66 6.22 0.41
N ARG A 189 -16.29 5.35 -0.54
CA ARG A 189 -17.16 4.99 -1.68
C ARG A 189 -18.41 4.29 -1.16
N LYS A 190 -19.57 4.86 -1.47
CA LYS A 190 -20.89 4.36 -1.03
C LYS A 190 -21.12 4.43 0.49
N THR A 191 -20.26 5.13 1.23
CA THR A 191 -20.49 5.43 2.64
C THR A 191 -21.15 6.79 2.76
N SER A 192 -22.36 6.84 3.34
CA SER A 192 -23.07 8.10 3.51
C SER A 192 -22.33 9.03 4.46
N THR A 193 -22.04 10.23 3.97
CA THR A 193 -21.46 11.33 4.76
C THR A 193 -22.53 12.31 5.26
N TYR A 194 -23.82 11.92 5.19
CA TYR A 194 -24.93 12.81 5.51
C TYR A 194 -24.99 13.18 7.00
N VAL A 195 -24.99 14.48 7.27
CA VAL A 195 -25.19 15.05 8.61
C VAL A 195 -26.69 15.19 8.87
N PRO A 196 -27.25 14.60 9.94
CA PRO A 196 -28.67 14.65 10.23
C PRO A 196 -29.14 16.05 10.63
N ASP A 197 -30.42 16.35 10.41
CA ASP A 197 -31.02 17.60 10.90
C ASP A 197 -31.09 17.63 12.43
N PRO A 198 -30.98 18.81 13.07
CA PRO A 198 -30.83 20.16 12.48
C PRO A 198 -29.37 20.57 12.23
N TYR A 199 -28.43 19.61 12.21
CA TYR A 199 -27.00 19.88 12.16
C TYR A 199 -26.49 20.06 10.73
N ALA A 200 -25.43 20.85 10.58
CA ALA A 200 -24.66 21.00 9.35
C ALA A 200 -23.22 21.38 9.71
N ILE A 201 -22.28 21.05 8.83
CA ILE A 201 -20.89 21.49 8.97
C ILE A 201 -20.78 22.91 8.43
N GLU A 202 -20.57 23.88 9.31
CA GLU A 202 -20.47 25.29 8.95
C GLU A 202 -19.17 25.58 8.20
N PHE A 203 -19.28 26.31 7.08
CA PHE A 203 -18.15 26.74 6.27
C PHE A 203 -18.21 28.26 6.05
N ASP A 204 -17.04 28.89 6.03
CA ASP A 204 -16.86 30.33 5.74
C ASP A 204 -17.70 31.26 6.64
N ASN A 205 -17.67 31.01 7.96
CA ASN A 205 -18.23 31.92 8.96
C ASN A 205 -17.47 33.26 8.92
N PRO A 206 -18.14 34.39 8.62
CA PRO A 206 -17.49 35.70 8.53
C PRO A 206 -16.81 36.16 9.83
N GLU A 207 -17.28 35.70 10.99
CA GLU A 207 -16.71 36.05 12.31
C GLU A 207 -15.35 35.37 12.57
N GLU A 208 -15.09 34.25 11.89
CA GLU A 208 -13.81 33.52 11.98
C GLU A 208 -12.77 34.00 10.95
N ARG A 209 -13.16 34.89 10.03
CA ARG A 209 -12.31 35.29 8.90
C ARG A 209 -11.46 36.52 9.27
N PRO A 210 -10.12 36.40 9.33
CA PRO A 210 -9.26 37.57 9.58
C PRO A 210 -9.30 38.57 8.43
N ASP A 211 -9.10 39.85 8.74
CA ASP A 211 -9.01 40.92 7.75
C ASP A 211 -7.85 40.68 6.77
N GLY A 212 -8.12 40.81 5.48
CA GLY A 212 -7.14 40.54 4.41
C GLY A 212 -7.04 39.08 3.99
N TYR A 213 -7.80 38.17 4.60
CA TYR A 213 -7.83 36.75 4.25
C TYR A 213 -9.16 36.33 3.62
N GLU A 214 -9.13 35.20 2.93
CA GLU A 214 -10.28 34.49 2.38
C GLU A 214 -10.19 32.99 2.69
N PHE A 215 -11.33 32.30 2.75
CA PHE A 215 -11.33 30.85 2.83
C PHE A 215 -11.30 30.24 1.43
N LYS A 216 -10.44 29.24 1.26
CA LYS A 216 -10.32 28.42 0.06
C LYS A 216 -10.58 26.95 0.39
N TRP A 217 -10.98 26.19 -0.62
CA TRP A 217 -11.15 24.75 -0.53
C TRP A 217 -9.87 24.09 -1.01
N LEU A 218 -9.20 23.39 -0.11
CA LEU A 218 -8.05 22.57 -0.43
C LEU A 218 -8.51 21.13 -0.60
N LEU A 219 -8.26 20.56 -1.77
CA LEU A 219 -8.42 19.14 -2.03
C LEU A 219 -7.04 18.50 -2.24
N ASN A 220 -6.67 17.55 -1.40
CA ASN A 220 -5.57 16.63 -1.66
C ASN A 220 -6.13 15.28 -2.14
N ILE A 221 -5.51 14.71 -3.17
CA ILE A 221 -5.81 13.38 -3.70
C ILE A 221 -4.52 12.58 -3.72
N HIS A 222 -4.54 11.42 -3.06
CA HIS A 222 -3.53 10.39 -3.15
C HIS A 222 -4.13 9.13 -3.78
N ALA A 223 -3.76 8.88 -5.04
CA ALA A 223 -4.25 7.76 -5.83
C ALA A 223 -3.08 6.94 -6.38
N ILE A 224 -3.27 5.63 -6.47
CA ILE A 224 -2.27 4.68 -6.95
C ILE A 224 -2.88 3.89 -8.10
N ASP A 225 -2.22 3.88 -9.26
CA ASP A 225 -2.60 3.01 -10.36
C ASP A 225 -2.08 1.60 -10.08
N THR A 226 -2.98 0.65 -9.89
CA THR A 226 -2.65 -0.74 -9.54
C THR A 226 -2.72 -1.68 -10.75
N ARG A 227 -2.80 -1.14 -11.97
CA ARG A 227 -2.70 -1.94 -13.19
C ARG A 227 -1.25 -2.39 -13.37
N GLY A 228 -1.06 -3.68 -13.70
CA GLY A 228 0.26 -4.25 -13.98
C GLY A 228 1.24 -4.27 -12.82
N VAL A 229 0.86 -3.89 -11.59
CA VAL A 229 1.79 -3.95 -10.44
C VAL A 229 2.05 -5.38 -9.98
N VAL A 230 3.28 -5.66 -9.56
CA VAL A 230 3.73 -6.99 -9.10
C VAL A 230 3.00 -7.42 -7.82
N ASP A 231 2.73 -6.47 -6.91
CA ASP A 231 2.06 -6.73 -5.63
C ASP A 231 1.05 -5.62 -5.33
N LYS A 232 -0.23 -5.85 -5.68
CA LYS A 232 -1.30 -4.87 -5.48
C LYS A 232 -1.44 -4.46 -4.02
N SER A 233 -1.42 -5.42 -3.09
CA SER A 233 -1.60 -5.16 -1.66
C SER A 233 -0.44 -4.31 -1.14
N GLY A 234 0.79 -4.72 -1.45
CA GLY A 234 1.98 -3.96 -1.06
C GLY A 234 2.01 -2.55 -1.66
N CYS A 235 1.57 -2.37 -2.91
CA CYS A 235 1.44 -1.04 -3.51
C CYS A 235 0.41 -0.19 -2.73
N THR A 236 -0.77 -0.74 -2.45
CA THR A 236 -1.83 -0.02 -1.71
C THR A 236 -1.47 0.27 -0.26
N GLU A 237 -0.57 -0.51 0.33
CA GLU A 237 -0.01 -0.26 1.68
C GLU A 237 1.25 0.62 1.65
N CYS A 238 1.66 1.09 0.46
CA CYS A 238 2.85 1.91 0.26
C CYS A 238 4.14 1.25 0.76
N ARG A 239 4.27 -0.08 0.60
CA ARG A 239 5.44 -0.85 1.07
C ARG A 239 6.70 -0.43 0.34
N CYS A 240 7.72 0.01 1.07
CA CYS A 240 8.86 0.74 0.50
C CYS A 240 9.71 -0.07 -0.48
N ASP A 241 9.80 -1.39 -0.30
CA ASP A 241 10.52 -2.31 -1.20
C ASP A 241 9.93 -2.35 -2.62
N LEU A 242 8.70 -1.89 -2.81
CA LEU A 242 8.04 -1.86 -4.11
C LEU A 242 8.22 -0.54 -4.88
N TYR A 243 8.71 0.52 -4.27
CA TYR A 243 8.78 1.86 -4.91
C TYR A 243 10.19 2.25 -5.36
N ASN A 244 11.22 1.43 -5.08
CA ASN A 244 12.63 1.66 -5.45
C ASN A 244 13.11 3.11 -5.15
N VAL A 245 12.75 3.63 -3.97
CA VAL A 245 13.16 4.94 -3.47
C VAL A 245 13.97 4.81 -2.19
N THR A 246 14.94 5.71 -2.00
CA THR A 246 15.78 5.78 -0.80
C THR A 246 15.74 7.16 -0.15
N ILE A 247 15.11 8.13 -0.80
CA ILE A 247 14.96 9.52 -0.38
C ILE A 247 13.48 9.88 -0.51
N ASP A 248 12.93 10.56 0.50
CA ASP A 248 11.54 11.00 0.52
C ASP A 248 11.31 12.29 -0.30
N GLU A 249 10.05 12.72 -0.39
CA GLU A 249 9.65 13.95 -1.10
C GLU A 249 10.34 15.24 -0.61
N TYR A 250 10.89 15.23 0.61
CA TYR A 250 11.57 16.37 1.23
C TYR A 250 13.10 16.30 1.08
N GLY A 251 13.62 15.32 0.33
CA GLY A 251 15.06 15.15 0.14
C GLY A 251 15.78 14.46 1.30
N ARG A 252 15.05 13.80 2.22
CA ARG A 252 15.61 13.12 3.39
C ARG A 252 15.75 11.63 3.13
N THR A 253 16.83 11.02 3.59
CA THR A 253 17.01 9.56 3.49
C THR A 253 15.91 8.84 4.28
N ILE A 254 15.26 7.87 3.63
CA ILE A 254 14.25 7.01 4.25
C ILE A 254 14.98 6.06 5.20
N LYS A 255 14.56 6.04 6.46
CA LYS A 255 15.21 5.18 7.46
C LYS A 255 14.96 3.70 7.14
N PRO A 256 15.95 2.80 7.36
CA PRO A 256 15.80 1.39 7.03
C PRO A 256 14.65 0.65 7.75
N ASP A 257 14.21 1.16 8.90
CA ASP A 257 13.10 0.65 9.70
C ASP A 257 11.72 1.16 9.22
N TYR A 258 11.68 2.18 8.36
CA TYR A 258 10.44 2.65 7.75
C TYR A 258 10.05 1.70 6.60
N LYS A 259 9.09 0.81 6.86
CA LYS A 259 8.69 -0.26 5.92
C LYS A 259 7.57 0.09 4.96
N GLY A 260 6.77 1.10 5.27
CA GLY A 260 5.69 1.53 4.39
C GLY A 260 5.05 2.85 4.80
N GLY A 261 4.50 3.54 3.81
CA GLY A 261 3.79 4.81 3.95
C GLY A 261 4.22 5.87 2.94
N LEU A 262 3.71 7.10 3.11
CA LEU A 262 3.86 8.20 2.14
C LEU A 262 5.30 8.58 1.82
N TYR A 263 6.26 8.36 2.72
CA TYR A 263 7.67 8.64 2.40
C TYR A 263 8.21 7.76 1.26
N CYS A 264 7.56 6.64 0.97
CA CYS A 264 7.91 5.73 -0.11
C CYS A 264 6.99 5.84 -1.33
N CYS A 265 5.76 6.31 -1.12
CA CYS A 265 4.70 6.42 -2.12
C CYS A 265 4.25 7.88 -2.25
N TYR A 266 5.17 8.79 -2.55
CA TYR A 266 4.85 10.21 -2.77
C TYR A 266 4.56 10.49 -4.25
N ASP A 267 4.21 11.73 -4.59
CA ASP A 267 3.85 12.11 -5.96
C ASP A 267 4.94 11.69 -6.98
N LYS A 268 4.52 11.16 -8.12
CA LYS A 268 5.39 10.69 -9.23
C LYS A 268 6.28 9.49 -8.90
N THR A 269 6.17 8.91 -7.71
CA THR A 269 6.74 7.57 -7.48
C THR A 269 5.97 6.54 -8.29
N GLN A 270 6.60 5.38 -8.49
CA GLN A 270 6.01 4.29 -9.26
C GLN A 270 6.20 2.99 -8.51
N CYS A 271 5.10 2.34 -8.16
CA CYS A 271 5.13 1.00 -7.63
C CYS A 271 5.64 0.03 -8.70
N LEU A 272 6.31 -1.03 -8.27
CA LEU A 272 6.91 -2.01 -9.14
C LEU A 272 5.85 -2.63 -10.07
N VAL A 273 6.05 -2.50 -11.38
CA VAL A 273 5.19 -3.04 -12.42
C VAL A 273 5.84 -4.18 -13.18
N GLU A 274 5.03 -5.18 -13.51
CA GLU A 274 5.24 -6.06 -14.65
C GLU A 274 5.04 -5.23 -15.93
N TYR A 275 5.84 -5.47 -16.96
CA TYR A 275 5.77 -4.65 -18.16
C TYR A 275 4.90 -5.32 -19.23
N ASP A 276 4.22 -4.52 -20.04
CA ASP A 276 3.44 -5.01 -21.17
C ASP A 276 4.27 -4.88 -22.46
N VAL A 277 4.17 -5.89 -23.32
CA VAL A 277 4.71 -5.89 -24.68
C VAL A 277 3.55 -5.59 -25.63
N LYS A 278 3.56 -4.41 -26.24
CA LYS A 278 2.52 -4.03 -27.20
C LYS A 278 2.68 -4.79 -28.51
N PRO A 279 1.58 -5.17 -29.18
CA PRO A 279 1.66 -5.80 -30.50
C PRO A 279 2.28 -4.84 -31.52
N CYS A 280 3.14 -5.37 -32.38
CA CYS A 280 3.72 -4.66 -33.50
C CYS A 280 2.66 -4.40 -34.59
N LYS A 281 2.84 -3.32 -35.36
CA LYS A 281 1.87 -2.90 -36.40
C LYS A 281 2.04 -3.59 -37.75
N THR A 282 3.11 -4.36 -37.95
CA THR A 282 3.49 -4.93 -39.25
C THR A 282 3.64 -6.45 -39.14
N ASN A 283 2.98 -7.19 -40.03
CA ASN A 283 3.10 -8.64 -40.18
C ASN A 283 4.42 -9.01 -40.89
N GLY A 284 5.57 -8.92 -40.21
CA GLY A 284 6.87 -9.29 -40.78
C GLY A 284 7.96 -9.55 -39.73
N ASP A 285 9.03 -10.23 -40.14
CA ASP A 285 10.23 -10.52 -39.34
C ASP A 285 10.83 -9.21 -38.78
N GLY A 286 10.82 -9.06 -37.45
CA GLY A 286 11.29 -7.85 -36.76
C GLY A 286 10.47 -7.42 -35.55
N CYS A 287 9.37 -8.10 -35.22
CA CYS A 287 8.55 -7.80 -34.04
C CYS A 287 9.19 -8.32 -32.74
N VAL A 288 10.23 -7.64 -32.27
CA VAL A 288 10.87 -7.90 -30.97
C VAL A 288 10.87 -6.61 -30.13
N ASP A 289 10.26 -6.67 -28.95
CA ASP A 289 10.41 -5.64 -27.92
C ASP A 289 11.65 -5.93 -27.08
N VAL A 290 12.50 -4.92 -26.93
CA VAL A 290 13.80 -5.02 -26.25
C VAL A 290 13.79 -4.14 -25.00
N LYS A 291 14.05 -4.75 -23.84
CA LYS A 291 14.24 -4.04 -22.57
C LYS A 291 15.65 -4.24 -22.06
N LYS A 292 16.31 -3.14 -21.68
CA LYS A 292 17.67 -3.14 -21.14
C LYS A 292 17.70 -2.62 -19.71
N LYS A 293 18.58 -3.19 -18.89
CA LYS A 293 18.88 -2.71 -17.53
C LYS A 293 20.38 -2.82 -17.27
N SER A 294 20.99 -1.77 -16.74
CA SER A 294 22.39 -1.79 -16.34
C SER A 294 22.53 -2.08 -14.84
N LEU A 295 23.54 -2.86 -14.49
CA LEU A 295 23.93 -3.26 -13.14
C LEU A 295 25.40 -2.89 -12.93
N MET A 296 25.69 -2.09 -11.90
CA MET A 296 27.06 -1.85 -11.46
C MET A 296 27.47 -2.94 -10.46
N MET A 297 28.59 -3.61 -10.72
CA MET A 297 29.10 -4.70 -9.91
C MET A 297 29.56 -4.19 -8.54
N PRO A 298 28.98 -4.68 -7.42
CA PRO A 298 29.28 -4.19 -6.09
C PRO A 298 30.51 -4.86 -5.46
N PHE A 299 31.18 -5.77 -6.16
CA PHE A 299 32.38 -6.48 -5.72
C PHE A 299 33.16 -7.04 -6.91
N ASN A 300 34.41 -7.44 -6.67
CA ASN A 300 35.22 -8.19 -7.62
C ASN A 300 34.84 -9.69 -7.57
N GLY A 301 34.94 -10.39 -8.69
CA GLY A 301 34.76 -11.83 -8.74
C GLY A 301 34.78 -12.41 -10.15
N TYR A 302 34.23 -13.61 -10.31
CA TYR A 302 34.17 -14.36 -11.56
C TYR A 302 32.77 -14.93 -11.78
N VAL A 303 32.11 -14.53 -12.87
CA VAL A 303 30.82 -15.10 -13.27
C VAL A 303 31.05 -16.53 -13.73
N VAL A 304 30.41 -17.48 -13.05
CA VAL A 304 30.55 -18.93 -13.31
C VAL A 304 29.25 -19.57 -13.83
N TYR A 305 28.13 -18.88 -13.66
CA TYR A 305 26.82 -19.36 -14.09
C TYR A 305 25.87 -18.20 -14.33
N GLY A 306 24.98 -18.36 -15.32
CA GLY A 306 23.86 -17.47 -15.55
C GLY A 306 22.65 -18.20 -16.12
N VAL A 307 21.45 -17.77 -15.74
CA VAL A 307 20.19 -18.25 -16.36
C VAL A 307 19.16 -17.14 -16.30
N ALA A 308 18.39 -16.95 -17.37
CA ALA A 308 17.29 -16.01 -17.37
C ALA A 308 15.98 -16.70 -17.01
N HIS A 309 15.03 -15.88 -16.59
CA HIS A 309 13.63 -16.23 -16.43
C HIS A 309 12.80 -15.26 -17.27
N GLN A 310 11.85 -15.79 -18.05
CA GLN A 310 10.93 -15.03 -18.87
C GLN A 310 9.54 -15.67 -18.83
N HIS A 311 8.50 -14.86 -18.97
CA HIS A 311 7.12 -15.29 -19.19
C HIS A 311 6.90 -15.64 -20.68
N SER A 312 5.79 -16.34 -20.98
CA SER A 312 5.42 -16.68 -22.36
C SER A 312 5.38 -15.43 -23.25
N GLY A 313 6.02 -15.53 -24.42
CA GLY A 313 6.33 -14.40 -25.29
C GLY A 313 7.81 -14.02 -25.28
N GLY A 314 8.59 -14.47 -24.29
CA GLY A 314 10.03 -14.28 -24.26
C GLY A 314 10.72 -14.93 -25.46
N VAL A 315 11.71 -14.24 -26.03
CA VAL A 315 12.57 -14.69 -27.15
C VAL A 315 13.97 -15.04 -26.65
N GLY A 316 14.43 -14.37 -25.60
CA GLY A 316 15.71 -14.63 -24.96
C GLY A 316 16.16 -13.46 -24.12
N ALA A 317 17.24 -13.67 -23.38
CA ALA A 317 17.93 -12.64 -22.63
C ALA A 317 19.45 -12.77 -22.75
N SER A 318 20.16 -11.66 -22.59
CA SER A 318 21.61 -11.62 -22.59
C SER A 318 22.18 -10.72 -21.50
N LEU A 319 23.37 -11.09 -21.04
CA LEU A 319 24.22 -10.31 -20.15
C LEU A 319 25.49 -9.94 -20.93
N SER A 320 25.83 -8.65 -20.98
CA SER A 320 26.99 -8.13 -21.69
C SER A 320 27.69 -7.02 -20.89
N ARG A 321 28.94 -6.70 -21.22
CA ARG A 321 29.62 -5.51 -20.71
C ARG A 321 29.11 -4.25 -21.42
N GLU A 322 29.44 -3.10 -20.84
CA GLU A 322 29.36 -1.81 -21.52
C GLU A 322 30.23 -1.84 -22.80
N GLY A 323 29.61 -1.58 -23.97
CA GLY A 323 30.27 -1.75 -25.29
C GLY A 323 29.86 -3.00 -26.08
N GLY A 324 29.07 -3.90 -25.48
CA GLY A 324 28.42 -5.00 -26.20
C GLY A 324 29.17 -6.34 -26.20
N GLU A 325 30.28 -6.46 -25.48
CA GLU A 325 30.95 -7.75 -25.26
C GLU A 325 30.02 -8.69 -24.46
N GLY A 326 29.57 -9.77 -25.10
CA GLY A 326 28.64 -10.72 -24.49
C GLY A 326 29.29 -11.63 -23.45
N ILE A 327 28.69 -11.73 -22.26
CA ILE A 327 29.11 -12.62 -21.18
C ILE A 327 28.27 -13.90 -21.20
N CYS A 328 26.95 -13.77 -21.22
CA CYS A 328 26.03 -14.90 -21.15
C CYS A 328 24.78 -14.66 -22.00
N THR A 329 24.24 -15.74 -22.56
CA THR A 329 22.93 -15.73 -23.24
C THR A 329 22.07 -16.86 -22.68
N SER A 330 20.79 -16.59 -22.51
CA SER A 330 19.81 -17.55 -22.02
C SER A 330 18.56 -17.48 -22.88
N ARG A 331 18.16 -18.62 -23.46
CA ARG A 331 17.07 -18.73 -24.42
C ARG A 331 15.96 -19.63 -23.87
N PRO A 332 14.68 -19.25 -24.06
CA PRO A 332 13.56 -20.08 -23.66
C PRO A 332 13.45 -21.34 -24.52
N LYS A 333 13.02 -22.42 -23.87
CA LYS A 333 12.59 -23.67 -24.49
C LYS A 333 11.08 -23.72 -24.38
N TYR A 334 10.39 -23.65 -25.51
CA TYR A 334 8.94 -23.76 -25.55
C TYR A 334 8.50 -25.21 -25.71
N GLY A 335 7.43 -25.58 -25.01
CA GLY A 335 6.78 -26.86 -25.22
C GLY A 335 6.07 -26.92 -26.57
N ASN A 336 5.86 -28.13 -27.08
CA ASN A 336 5.18 -28.37 -28.36
C ASN A 336 4.12 -29.49 -28.31
N GLY A 337 3.81 -30.00 -27.12
CA GLY A 337 2.87 -31.10 -26.89
C GLY A 337 1.81 -30.74 -25.85
N VAL A 338 1.20 -31.79 -25.28
CA VAL A 338 0.13 -31.67 -24.26
C VAL A 338 0.50 -32.34 -22.94
N GLU A 339 1.67 -32.98 -22.90
CA GLU A 339 2.17 -33.68 -21.72
C GLU A 339 2.77 -32.70 -20.69
N PRO A 340 2.67 -33.01 -19.38
CA PRO A 340 3.30 -32.21 -18.34
C PRO A 340 4.78 -31.94 -18.60
N GLY A 341 5.18 -30.65 -18.63
CA GLY A 341 6.56 -30.22 -18.91
C GLY A 341 6.92 -30.11 -20.40
N ASN A 342 5.95 -30.26 -21.32
CA ASN A 342 6.12 -30.00 -22.75
C ASN A 342 4.90 -29.28 -23.36
N GLU A 343 4.17 -28.49 -22.57
CA GLU A 343 2.92 -27.86 -22.96
C GLU A 343 3.12 -26.79 -24.05
N ALA A 344 2.40 -26.93 -25.16
CA ALA A 344 2.44 -26.00 -26.28
C ALA A 344 2.07 -24.58 -25.85
N GLY A 345 2.92 -23.60 -26.20
CA GLY A 345 2.72 -22.18 -25.89
C GLY A 345 3.30 -21.73 -24.53
N TYR A 346 3.86 -22.66 -23.74
CA TYR A 346 4.53 -22.35 -22.48
C TYR A 346 6.04 -22.46 -22.60
N ILE A 347 6.76 -21.60 -21.87
CA ILE A 347 8.19 -21.78 -21.64
C ILE A 347 8.35 -22.89 -20.61
N VAL A 348 8.82 -24.06 -21.04
CA VAL A 348 9.02 -25.25 -20.20
C VAL A 348 10.47 -25.39 -19.72
N GLY A 349 11.34 -24.47 -20.13
CA GLY A 349 12.71 -24.39 -19.64
C GLY A 349 13.48 -23.21 -20.20
N MET A 350 14.68 -22.99 -19.67
CA MET A 350 15.60 -21.95 -20.13
C MET A 350 16.98 -22.55 -20.35
N SER A 351 17.75 -22.03 -21.32
CA SER A 351 19.15 -22.42 -21.49
C SER A 351 20.01 -21.77 -20.42
N THR A 352 20.82 -22.57 -19.75
CA THR A 352 21.82 -22.10 -18.79
C THR A 352 23.09 -21.68 -19.50
N CYS A 353 23.70 -20.61 -19.03
CA CYS A 353 25.03 -20.17 -19.40
C CYS A 353 26.04 -20.69 -18.40
N TYR A 354 26.99 -21.49 -18.89
CA TYR A 354 28.22 -21.84 -18.19
C TYR A 354 29.36 -21.32 -19.04
N PRO A 355 30.01 -20.21 -18.67
CA PRO A 355 31.18 -19.72 -19.38
C PRO A 355 32.25 -20.81 -19.48
N GLN A 356 32.92 -20.94 -20.64
CA GLN A 356 34.02 -21.90 -20.80
C GLN A 356 35.14 -21.64 -19.79
N GLU A 357 35.42 -20.36 -19.54
CA GLU A 357 36.27 -19.90 -18.45
C GLU A 357 35.49 -18.89 -17.59
N PRO A 358 35.64 -18.90 -16.25
CA PRO A 358 34.98 -17.94 -15.39
C PRO A 358 35.27 -16.49 -15.79
N VAL A 359 34.23 -15.69 -16.00
CA VAL A 359 34.38 -14.33 -16.54
C VAL A 359 34.65 -13.34 -15.42
N LYS A 360 35.86 -12.78 -15.40
CA LYS A 360 36.25 -11.79 -14.38
C LYS A 360 35.41 -10.52 -14.46
N VAL A 361 34.92 -10.05 -13.32
CA VAL A 361 34.17 -8.80 -13.14
C VAL A 361 34.78 -7.99 -12.00
N SER A 362 34.78 -6.67 -12.14
CA SER A 362 35.41 -5.76 -11.18
C SER A 362 34.40 -4.88 -10.45
N TYR A 363 34.74 -4.44 -9.24
CA TYR A 363 33.98 -3.43 -8.50
C TYR A 363 33.83 -2.16 -9.36
N GLY A 364 32.61 -1.64 -9.48
CA GLY A 364 32.28 -0.53 -10.37
C GLY A 364 32.05 -0.93 -11.85
N GLU A 365 32.33 -2.20 -12.18
CA GLU A 365 32.00 -2.92 -13.42
C GLU A 365 30.56 -2.67 -13.89
N THR A 366 30.25 -1.94 -14.97
CA THR A 366 28.86 -1.86 -15.46
C THR A 366 28.54 -2.98 -16.45
N LEU A 367 27.63 -3.86 -16.05
CA LEU A 367 27.04 -4.91 -16.89
C LEU A 367 25.67 -4.48 -17.39
N THR A 368 25.28 -4.94 -18.58
CA THR A 368 23.98 -4.68 -19.20
C THR A 368 23.23 -6.00 -19.39
N LEU A 369 22.00 -6.03 -18.89
CA LEU A 369 21.01 -7.07 -19.08
C LEU A 369 20.08 -6.63 -20.20
N GLU A 370 19.83 -7.50 -21.17
CA GLU A 370 18.87 -7.29 -22.26
C GLU A 370 17.86 -8.43 -22.26
N PHE A 371 16.57 -8.10 -22.35
CA PHE A 371 15.45 -9.03 -22.43
C PHE A 371 14.65 -8.75 -23.68
N ASN A 372 14.47 -9.80 -24.48
CA ASN A 372 13.82 -9.75 -25.78
C ASN A 372 12.51 -10.52 -25.71
N TYR A 373 11.42 -9.89 -26.15
CA TYR A 373 10.09 -10.47 -26.21
C TYR A 373 9.52 -10.34 -27.62
N SER A 374 8.78 -11.35 -28.06
CA SER A 374 8.02 -11.26 -29.29
C SER A 374 6.92 -10.23 -29.09
N SER A 375 6.82 -9.29 -30.01
CA SER A 375 5.69 -8.37 -30.10
C SER A 375 4.75 -8.73 -31.25
N ALA A 376 4.86 -9.93 -31.82
CA ALA A 376 3.96 -10.40 -32.88
C ALA A 376 2.51 -10.45 -32.39
N VAL A 377 2.31 -10.80 -31.12
CA VAL A 377 1.07 -10.60 -30.37
C VAL A 377 1.37 -9.77 -29.13
N GLY A 378 0.36 -9.10 -28.60
CA GLY A 378 0.52 -8.37 -27.34
C GLY A 378 0.65 -9.33 -26.17
N HIS A 379 1.58 -9.05 -25.25
CA HIS A 379 1.72 -9.77 -23.99
C HIS A 379 1.53 -8.80 -22.83
N THR A 380 0.76 -9.21 -21.83
CA THR A 380 0.52 -8.41 -20.62
C THR A 380 1.15 -9.06 -19.42
N GLY A 381 1.69 -8.26 -18.50
CA GLY A 381 2.29 -8.78 -17.26
C GLY A 381 3.50 -9.68 -17.52
N VAL A 382 4.39 -9.28 -18.44
CA VAL A 382 5.63 -10.01 -18.67
C VAL A 382 6.75 -9.50 -17.75
N MET A 383 7.68 -10.40 -17.43
CA MET A 383 8.82 -10.11 -16.57
C MET A 383 10.09 -10.72 -17.13
N GLY A 384 11.23 -10.04 -16.96
CA GLY A 384 12.54 -10.56 -17.28
C GLY A 384 13.43 -10.52 -16.04
N LEU A 385 13.96 -11.67 -15.63
CA LEU A 385 14.97 -11.77 -14.57
C LEU A 385 16.21 -12.48 -15.11
N PHE A 386 17.38 -12.13 -14.61
CA PHE A 386 18.63 -12.80 -14.94
C PHE A 386 19.37 -13.14 -13.66
N TYR A 387 19.47 -14.43 -13.39
CA TYR A 387 20.17 -14.97 -12.22
C TYR A 387 21.61 -15.26 -12.60
N ILE A 388 22.57 -14.76 -11.82
CA ILE A 388 24.00 -14.99 -12.01
C ILE A 388 24.65 -15.47 -10.71
N LEU A 389 25.62 -16.36 -10.82
CA LEU A 389 26.50 -16.74 -9.71
C LEU A 389 27.90 -16.21 -9.95
N VAL A 390 28.47 -15.57 -8.94
CA VAL A 390 29.79 -14.95 -8.98
C VAL A 390 30.65 -15.53 -7.87
N ALA A 391 31.74 -16.20 -8.24
CA ALA A 391 32.75 -16.68 -7.31
C ALA A 391 33.71 -15.53 -6.95
N GLN A 392 33.94 -15.27 -5.66
CA GLN A 392 34.89 -14.22 -5.24
C GLN A 392 36.34 -14.59 -5.54
N GLN A 393 36.66 -15.89 -5.41
CA GLN A 393 37.96 -16.47 -5.70
C GLN A 393 37.75 -17.79 -6.44
N LEU A 394 38.64 -18.06 -7.41
CA LEU A 394 38.70 -19.36 -8.06
C LEU A 394 39.61 -20.29 -7.25
N PRO A 395 39.42 -21.62 -7.31
CA PRO A 395 40.36 -22.55 -6.70
C PRO A 395 41.77 -22.29 -7.25
N GLU A 396 42.77 -22.29 -6.37
CA GLU A 396 44.14 -22.31 -6.85
C GLU A 396 44.35 -23.59 -7.68
N PRO A 397 45.06 -23.52 -8.83
CA PRO A 397 45.36 -24.72 -9.58
C PRO A 397 46.11 -25.68 -8.67
N GLU A 398 45.59 -26.89 -8.47
CA GLU A 398 46.29 -27.92 -7.70
C GLU A 398 47.68 -28.09 -8.32
N ILE A 399 48.71 -27.74 -7.55
CA ILE A 399 50.09 -28.04 -7.90
C ILE A 399 50.13 -29.55 -8.07
N SER A 400 50.32 -30.00 -9.31
CA SER A 400 50.38 -31.41 -9.67
C SER A 400 51.32 -32.15 -8.71
N LEU A 401 50.86 -33.28 -8.16
CA LEU A 401 51.57 -34.14 -7.22
C LEU A 401 53.02 -34.58 -7.58
N PRO A 402 53.55 -34.51 -8.83
CA PRO A 402 54.93 -34.95 -9.07
C PRO A 402 56.01 -34.11 -8.40
N ALA A 403 55.73 -32.85 -8.01
CA ALA A 403 56.73 -31.97 -7.43
C ALA A 403 57.07 -32.30 -5.95
N LEU A 404 56.18 -32.99 -5.23
CA LEU A 404 56.38 -33.29 -3.81
C LEU A 404 57.35 -34.47 -3.58
N PHE A 405 57.49 -35.37 -4.57
CA PHE A 405 58.31 -36.58 -4.44
C PHE A 405 59.80 -36.38 -4.75
N GLN A 406 60.24 -35.21 -5.23
CA GLN A 406 61.66 -34.95 -5.52
C GLN A 406 62.46 -34.37 -4.34
N ALA A 407 61.82 -33.98 -3.23
CA ALA A 407 62.50 -33.18 -2.20
C ALA A 407 62.83 -33.89 -0.88
N GLN A 408 62.52 -35.18 -0.69
CA GLN A 408 62.72 -35.85 0.61
C GLN A 408 63.34 -37.26 0.47
N THR A 409 64.58 -37.33 0.03
CA THR A 409 65.47 -38.47 0.39
C THR A 409 66.77 -37.93 0.96
N LYS A 410 66.73 -37.51 2.23
CA LYS A 410 67.93 -37.43 3.08
C LYS A 410 67.71 -38.27 4.34
N SER A 411 68.25 -39.48 4.30
CA SER A 411 68.92 -40.21 5.39
C SER A 411 68.44 -39.92 6.83
N VAL A 412 67.63 -40.81 7.41
CA VAL A 412 67.46 -40.93 8.87
C VAL A 412 68.07 -42.26 9.33
N SER A 413 68.98 -42.17 10.30
CA SER A 413 69.92 -43.22 10.73
C SER A 413 69.26 -44.41 11.43
N PHE A 414 69.64 -45.62 11.00
CA PHE A 414 69.19 -46.94 11.46
C PHE A 414 69.34 -47.19 12.98
N PHE A 415 70.19 -46.42 13.67
CA PHE A 415 70.44 -46.58 15.12
C PHE A 415 69.32 -46.05 16.01
N ALA A 416 68.44 -45.17 15.52
CA ALA A 416 67.33 -44.62 16.30
C ALA A 416 66.23 -45.65 16.59
N PHE A 417 66.01 -46.61 15.69
CA PHE A 417 64.97 -47.64 15.85
C PHE A 417 65.32 -48.67 16.93
N LEU A 418 66.60 -49.03 17.08
CA LEU A 418 67.02 -50.05 18.05
C LEU A 418 66.83 -49.57 19.51
N ALA A 419 67.15 -48.29 19.78
CA ALA A 419 67.00 -47.70 21.11
C ALA A 419 65.52 -47.64 21.55
N VAL A 420 64.61 -47.29 20.63
CA VAL A 420 63.17 -47.23 20.92
C VAL A 420 62.60 -48.62 21.21
N THR A 421 63.02 -49.65 20.48
CA THR A 421 62.54 -51.03 20.70
C THR A 421 62.96 -51.58 22.07
N VAL A 422 64.17 -51.29 22.56
CA VAL A 422 64.63 -51.77 23.87
C VAL A 422 63.84 -51.12 25.01
N VAL A 423 63.56 -49.82 24.93
CA VAL A 423 62.78 -49.09 25.94
C VAL A 423 61.35 -49.61 26.04
N VAL A 424 60.72 -49.92 24.90
CA VAL A 424 59.35 -50.45 24.86
C VAL A 424 59.28 -51.85 25.48
N VAL A 425 60.25 -52.73 25.19
CA VAL A 425 60.26 -54.09 25.75
C VAL A 425 60.42 -54.08 27.27
N VAL A 426 61.31 -53.23 27.81
CA VAL A 426 61.49 -53.10 29.27
C VAL A 426 60.23 -52.57 29.95
N ALA A 427 59.56 -51.57 29.36
CA ALA A 427 58.32 -51.03 29.88
C ALA A 427 57.19 -52.08 29.94
N VAL A 428 57.08 -52.93 28.91
CA VAL A 428 56.08 -54.01 28.86
C VAL A 428 56.34 -55.07 29.93
N VAL A 429 57.60 -55.46 30.17
CA VAL A 429 57.95 -56.43 31.22
C VAL A 429 57.61 -55.90 32.62
N VAL A 430 57.89 -54.62 32.89
CA VAL A 430 57.56 -53.97 34.17
C VAL A 430 56.04 -53.87 34.37
N LEU A 431 55.28 -53.56 33.31
CA LEU A 431 53.82 -53.52 33.37
C LEU A 431 53.21 -54.90 33.66
N ILE A 432 53.72 -55.97 33.02
CA ILE A 432 53.22 -57.32 33.25
C ILE A 432 53.52 -57.76 34.71
N ALA A 433 54.72 -57.48 35.23
CA ALA A 433 55.05 -57.77 36.62
C ALA A 433 54.16 -57.00 37.61
N ALA A 434 53.87 -55.72 37.34
CA ALA A 434 52.98 -54.90 38.16
C ALA A 434 51.52 -55.38 38.12
N VAL A 435 51.03 -55.87 36.97
CA VAL A 435 49.67 -56.41 36.81
C VAL A 435 49.52 -57.76 37.52
N VAL A 436 50.53 -58.63 37.46
CA VAL A 436 50.51 -59.92 38.19
C VAL A 436 50.56 -59.69 39.69
N TYR A 437 51.39 -58.74 40.17
CA TYR A 437 51.45 -58.36 41.58
C TYR A 437 50.13 -57.76 42.10
N ARG A 438 49.47 -56.91 41.29
CA ARG A 438 48.16 -56.32 41.66
C ARG A 438 47.01 -57.32 41.60
N ARG A 439 47.10 -58.40 40.80
CA ARG A 439 46.07 -59.46 40.72
C ARG A 439 46.10 -60.44 41.89
N GLN A 440 47.22 -60.60 42.58
CA GLN A 440 47.32 -61.47 43.75
C GLN A 440 46.74 -60.86 45.04
N ASN A 441 46.44 -59.54 45.08
CA ASN A 441 46.20 -58.80 46.32
C ASN A 441 44.97 -57.88 46.30
N ARG A 442 43.82 -58.30 45.74
CA ARG A 442 42.62 -57.47 45.86
C ARG A 442 41.33 -58.27 46.01
N GLU A 443 40.90 -58.37 47.26
CA GLU A 443 39.56 -58.75 47.71
C GLU A 443 38.49 -57.68 47.39
N ASP A 444 37.26 -58.15 47.53
CA ASP A 444 35.95 -57.62 47.14
C ASP A 444 35.64 -56.16 47.53
N GLY A 445 34.86 -55.48 46.68
CA GLY A 445 34.26 -54.17 47.00
C GLY A 445 33.40 -53.60 45.88
N TYR A 446 32.11 -53.42 46.17
CA TYR A 446 30.99 -53.12 45.26
C TYR A 446 30.86 -51.65 44.77
N GLN A 447 30.18 -51.53 43.61
CA GLN A 447 29.19 -50.55 43.09
C GLN A 447 29.17 -49.05 43.48
N SER A 448 28.93 -48.16 42.50
CA SER A 448 27.56 -47.73 42.11
C SER A 448 27.56 -46.91 40.80
N LEU A 449 26.47 -47.03 40.03
CA LEU A 449 26.12 -46.22 38.87
C LEU A 449 24.75 -45.59 39.15
N SER A 450 24.62 -44.29 38.89
CA SER A 450 23.33 -43.60 38.81
C SER A 450 23.17 -43.01 37.41
N THR A 451 21.93 -43.09 36.92
CA THR A 451 21.42 -42.68 35.60
C THR A 451 21.70 -41.25 35.21
#